data_AF-A0A9Q0FZ94-F1
#
_entry.id   AF-A0A9Q0FZ94-F1
#
_cell.length_a   1.000
_cell.length_b   1.000
_cell.length_c   1.000
_cell.angle_alpha   90.00
_cell.angle_beta   90.00
_cell.angle_gamma   90.00
#
_symmetry.space_group_name_H-M   'P 1'
#
loop_
_entity.id
_entity.type
_entity.pdbx_description
1 polymer ?
#
loop_
_entity_poly.entity_id
_entity_poly.type
_entity_poly.pdbx_seq_one_letter_code
_entity_poly.pdbx_strand_id
1 'polypeptide(L)'
;MALNNGIYCRGKLLHLHILDPPNALCPFFSISTETISHLFIHCHHTWSLWSKICRWWGVKWSAPRDLTSLFSQWFLLGGNYNSTSSWISILFSTPWSIWLARNNLIFRNKEVDWERLFDIILLRCITWIRAKHPSFPLHLTDLLTNVDSLKCWRGSKCRLSFS
;
A
#
# COMPACT_ATOMS: atom_id res chain seq x y z
N MET A 1 -7.04 13.48 -4.93
CA MET A 1 -8.40 13.70 -4.40
C MET A 1 -8.83 12.48 -3.57
N ALA A 2 -8.69 12.58 -2.24
CA ALA A 2 -9.32 11.75 -1.18
C ALA A 2 -8.61 11.92 0.19
N LEU A 3 -7.90 13.03 0.44
CA LEU A 3 -7.15 13.24 1.69
C LEU A 3 -7.92 14.05 2.75
N ASN A 4 -9.15 14.49 2.46
CA ASN A 4 -9.99 15.24 3.39
C ASN A 4 -11.25 14.43 3.75
N ASN A 5 -11.14 13.51 4.71
CA ASN A 5 -12.27 12.83 5.38
C ASN A 5 -13.35 12.18 4.49
N GLY A 6 -13.17 12.05 3.18
CA GLY A 6 -14.18 11.51 2.25
C GLY A 6 -14.33 9.98 2.28
N ILE A 7 -13.48 9.30 3.04
CA ILE A 7 -13.48 7.84 3.17
C ILE A 7 -14.40 7.46 4.34
N TYR A 8 -15.51 6.77 4.06
CA TYR A 8 -16.45 6.28 5.07
C TYR A 8 -15.89 5.05 5.81
N CYS A 9 -14.94 5.28 6.73
CA CYS A 9 -14.54 4.29 7.73
C CYS A 9 -15.66 4.14 8.78
N ARG A 10 -15.78 2.98 9.44
CA ARG A 10 -16.80 2.74 10.47
C ARG A 10 -16.71 3.73 11.63
N GLY A 11 -15.51 4.20 12.01
CA GLY A 11 -15.38 5.26 13.03
C GLY A 11 -16.01 6.60 12.61
N LYS A 12 -16.00 6.94 11.32
CA LYS A 12 -16.72 8.12 10.81
C LYS A 12 -18.23 7.89 10.86
N LEU A 13 -18.69 6.69 10.55
CA LEU A 13 -20.11 6.33 10.63
C LEU A 13 -20.63 6.30 12.08
N LEU A 14 -19.80 5.90 13.04
CA LEU A 14 -20.09 6.02 14.48
C LEU A 14 -20.29 7.47 14.89
N HIS A 15 -19.38 8.38 14.48
CA HIS A 15 -19.53 9.81 14.76
C HIS A 15 -20.78 10.43 14.08
N LEU A 16 -21.27 9.82 13.02
CA LEU A 16 -22.51 10.20 12.35
C LEU A 16 -23.76 9.51 12.94
N HIS A 17 -23.62 8.74 14.03
CA HIS A 17 -24.69 7.96 14.65
C HIS A 17 -25.39 6.95 13.71
N ILE A 18 -24.69 6.50 12.66
CA ILE A 18 -25.19 5.49 11.70
C ILE A 18 -24.88 4.07 12.19
N LEU A 19 -23.82 3.88 12.98
CA LEU A 19 -23.39 2.60 13.52
C LEU A 19 -23.24 2.67 15.04
N ASP A 20 -23.56 1.57 15.72
CA ASP A 20 -23.30 1.40 17.15
C ASP A 20 -21.80 1.17 17.44
N PRO A 21 -21.33 1.46 18.67
CA PRO A 21 -19.92 1.30 19.05
C PRO A 21 -19.29 -0.08 18.75
N PRO A 22 -19.98 -1.23 18.95
CA PRO A 22 -19.43 -2.54 18.58
C PRO A 22 -19.22 -2.71 17.07
N ASN A 23 -20.04 -2.03 16.27
CA ASN A 23 -19.96 -2.04 14.81
C ASN A 23 -18.89 -1.06 14.28
N ALA A 24 -18.26 -0.28 15.16
CA ALA A 24 -17.19 0.65 14.81
C ALA A 24 -15.81 0.00 14.71
N LEU A 25 -15.68 -1.27 15.10
CA LEU A 25 -14.42 -2.01 15.11
C LEU A 25 -13.86 -2.23 13.70
N CYS A 26 -12.53 -2.24 13.61
CA CYS A 26 -11.78 -2.51 12.40
C CYS A 26 -12.17 -3.89 11.84
N PRO A 27 -12.53 -3.97 10.55
CA PRO A 27 -12.97 -5.23 9.94
C PRO A 27 -11.83 -6.24 9.81
N PHE A 28 -10.57 -5.78 9.76
CA PHE A 28 -9.40 -6.67 9.66
C PHE A 28 -8.92 -7.19 11.01
N PHE A 29 -9.06 -6.38 12.06
CA PHE A 29 -8.53 -6.70 13.38
C PHE A 29 -9.48 -6.10 14.42
N SER A 30 -10.48 -6.89 14.82
CA SER A 30 -11.69 -6.49 15.57
C SER A 30 -11.42 -6.09 17.04
N ILE A 31 -10.30 -5.42 17.30
CA ILE A 31 -9.85 -4.99 18.63
C ILE A 31 -9.91 -3.46 18.74
N SER A 32 -9.69 -2.72 17.65
CA SER A 32 -9.63 -1.25 17.66
C SER A 32 -10.63 -0.63 16.71
N THR A 33 -11.11 0.57 17.04
CA THR A 33 -12.02 1.35 16.19
C THR A 33 -11.40 1.64 14.81
N GLU A 34 -12.19 1.47 13.76
CA GLU A 34 -11.77 1.74 12.38
C GLU A 34 -11.64 3.26 12.14
N THR A 35 -10.42 3.77 12.25
CA THR A 35 -10.05 5.11 11.76
C THR A 35 -9.24 4.99 10.47
N ILE A 36 -9.12 6.08 9.71
CA ILE A 36 -8.31 6.12 8.48
C ILE A 36 -6.85 5.73 8.79
N SER A 37 -6.25 6.34 9.81
CA SER A 37 -4.87 6.02 10.22
C SER A 37 -4.75 4.58 10.73
N HIS A 38 -5.74 4.06 11.46
CA HIS A 38 -5.72 2.67 11.87
C HIS A 38 -5.79 1.73 10.66
N LEU A 39 -6.76 1.92 9.77
CA LEU A 39 -6.97 1.06 8.61
C LEU A 39 -5.73 0.95 7.72
N PHE A 40 -5.08 2.08 7.43
CA PHE A 40 -3.99 2.15 6.46
C PHE A 40 -2.59 2.03 7.07
N ILE A 41 -2.43 2.18 8.38
CA ILE A 41 -1.10 2.22 9.03
C ILE A 41 -1.06 1.29 10.25
N HIS A 42 -1.92 1.52 11.24
CA HIS A 42 -1.75 0.96 12.60
C HIS A 42 -2.42 -0.40 12.83
N CYS A 43 -3.34 -0.81 11.96
CA CYS A 43 -3.95 -2.14 12.02
C CYS A 43 -2.85 -3.20 11.94
N HIS A 44 -2.89 -4.20 12.82
CA HIS A 44 -1.85 -5.24 12.93
C HIS A 44 -1.50 -5.87 11.57
N HIS A 45 -2.51 -6.27 10.80
CA HIS A 45 -2.30 -6.86 9.48
C HIS A 45 -1.74 -5.86 8.47
N THR A 46 -2.25 -4.62 8.47
CA THR A 46 -1.76 -3.56 7.58
C THR A 46 -0.31 -3.20 7.90
N TRP A 47 0.04 -3.11 9.18
CA TRP A 47 1.40 -2.87 9.66
C TRP A 47 2.34 -4.00 9.23
N SER A 48 1.91 -5.26 9.38
CA SER A 48 2.67 -6.42 8.92
C SER A 48 2.93 -6.40 7.41
N LEU A 49 1.90 -6.03 6.63
CA LEU A 49 1.99 -5.88 5.17
C LEU A 49 3.00 -4.79 4.77
N TRP A 50 2.91 -3.60 5.35
CA TRP A 50 3.90 -2.56 5.09
C TRP A 50 5.30 -3.00 5.50
N SER A 51 5.45 -3.65 6.66
CA SER A 51 6.73 -4.17 7.11
C SER A 51 7.31 -5.19 6.12
N LYS A 52 6.46 -6.03 5.52
CA LYS A 52 6.86 -6.96 4.45
C LYS A 52 7.31 -6.22 3.19
N ILE A 53 6.58 -5.18 2.76
CA ILE A 53 6.96 -4.33 1.62
C ILE A 53 8.30 -3.64 1.86
N CYS A 54 8.50 -3.03 3.04
CA CYS A 54 9.74 -2.36 3.40
C CYS A 54 10.93 -3.34 3.45
N ARG A 55 10.73 -4.54 4.03
CA ARG A 55 11.75 -5.61 4.01
C ARG A 55 12.07 -6.08 2.60
N TRP A 56 11.06 -6.32 1.77
CA TRP A 56 11.23 -6.70 0.36
C TRP A 56 12.00 -5.64 -0.42
N TRP A 57 11.76 -4.35 -0.16
CA TRP A 57 12.52 -3.26 -0.76
C TRP A 57 13.92 -3.07 -0.14
N GLY A 58 14.15 -3.55 1.09
CA GLY A 58 15.42 -3.40 1.79
C GLY A 58 15.57 -2.07 2.55
N VAL A 59 14.46 -1.49 3.02
CA VAL A 59 14.46 -0.26 3.85
C VAL A 59 13.91 -0.53 5.24
N LYS A 60 14.42 0.22 6.23
CA LYS A 60 13.89 0.19 7.60
C LYS A 60 12.84 1.29 7.74
N TRP A 61 11.66 0.92 8.23
CA TRP A 61 10.55 1.85 8.36
C TRP A 61 9.87 1.72 9.73
N SER A 62 9.38 2.84 10.26
CA SER A 62 8.64 2.92 11.50
C SER A 62 7.26 3.53 11.25
N ALA A 63 6.28 3.17 12.07
CA ALA A 63 4.90 3.58 11.86
C ALA A 63 4.74 5.11 12.00
N PRO A 64 4.26 5.82 10.97
CA PRO A 64 3.89 7.23 11.07
C PRO A 64 2.60 7.38 11.87
N ARG A 65 2.38 8.57 12.44
CA ARG A 65 1.16 8.88 13.20
C ARG A 65 -0.11 8.80 12.34
N ASP A 66 -0.04 9.33 11.13
CA ASP A 66 -1.18 9.48 10.22
C ASP A 66 -0.73 9.40 8.76
N LEU A 67 -1.70 9.48 7.83
CA LEU A 67 -1.44 9.42 6.40
C LEU A 67 -0.54 10.57 5.92
N THR A 68 -0.71 11.78 6.42
CA THR A 68 0.14 12.92 6.03
C THR A 68 1.61 12.64 6.37
N SER A 69 1.84 12.14 7.58
CA SER A 69 3.16 11.72 8.06
C SER A 69 3.69 10.53 7.27
N LEU A 70 2.84 9.60 6.84
CA LEU A 70 3.21 8.51 5.94
C LEU A 70 3.76 9.05 4.62
N PHE A 71 3.08 9.99 3.96
CA PHE A 71 3.56 10.59 2.72
C PHE A 71 4.93 11.25 2.93
N SER A 72 5.06 12.11 3.94
CA SER A 72 6.30 12.81 4.24
C SER A 72 7.46 11.85 4.54
N GLN A 73 7.24 10.85 5.40
CA GLN A 73 8.26 9.85 5.72
C GLN A 73 8.63 8.98 4.52
N TRP A 74 7.67 8.62 3.65
CA TRP A 74 7.93 7.80 2.48
C TRP A 74 8.88 8.48 1.48
N PHE A 75 8.73 9.80 1.28
CA PHE A 75 9.63 10.56 0.42
C PHE A 75 11.04 10.69 1.01
N LEU A 76 11.16 10.85 2.32
CA LEU A 76 12.45 10.86 3.02
C LEU A 76 13.13 9.49 2.96
N LEU A 77 12.37 8.42 3.22
CA LEU A 77 12.86 7.04 3.21
C LEU A 77 13.36 6.62 1.83
N GLY A 78 12.73 7.13 0.77
CA GLY A 78 13.08 6.79 -0.60
C GLY A 78 14.49 7.20 -1.01
N GLY A 79 15.08 8.23 -0.40
CA GLY A 79 16.41 8.75 -0.77
C GLY A 79 16.55 8.90 -2.29
N ASN A 80 17.48 8.16 -2.89
CA ASN A 80 17.75 8.14 -4.34
C ASN A 80 16.58 7.62 -5.21
N TYR A 81 15.58 6.97 -4.62
CA TYR A 81 14.41 6.38 -5.28
C TYR A 81 13.16 7.25 -5.17
N ASN A 82 13.18 8.34 -4.41
CA ASN A 82 11.99 9.13 -4.06
C ASN A 82 11.14 9.62 -5.27
N SER A 83 11.77 9.79 -6.42
CA SER A 83 11.18 10.24 -7.68
C SER A 83 10.95 9.12 -8.70
N THR A 84 11.33 7.88 -8.37
CA THR A 84 11.13 6.73 -9.26
C THR A 84 9.66 6.36 -9.33
N SER A 85 9.22 5.94 -10.51
CA SER A 85 7.81 5.53 -10.69
C SER A 85 7.49 4.28 -9.86
N SER A 86 8.49 3.43 -9.59
CA SER A 86 8.34 2.26 -8.73
C SER A 86 8.08 2.64 -7.27
N TRP A 87 8.91 3.48 -6.68
CA TRP A 87 8.75 3.93 -5.29
C TRP A 87 7.42 4.65 -5.05
N ILE A 88 7.03 5.53 -5.98
CA ILE A 88 5.74 6.24 -5.92
C ILE A 88 4.58 5.26 -6.11
N SER A 89 4.70 4.29 -7.00
CA SER A 89 3.63 3.30 -7.23
C SER A 89 3.34 2.45 -6.00
N ILE A 90 4.35 2.10 -5.21
CA ILE A 90 4.17 1.35 -3.95
C ILE A 90 3.34 2.14 -2.94
N LEU A 91 3.64 3.44 -2.78
CA LEU A 91 2.94 4.33 -1.85
C LEU A 91 1.44 4.41 -2.13
N PHE A 92 1.05 4.43 -3.41
CA PHE A 92 -0.35 4.58 -3.81
C PHE A 92 -1.07 3.24 -4.02
N SER A 93 -0.37 2.21 -4.48
CA SER A 93 -0.97 0.89 -4.70
C SER A 93 -1.30 0.19 -3.39
N THR A 94 -0.51 0.40 -2.33
CA THR A 94 -0.69 -0.25 -1.03
C THR A 94 -2.00 0.19 -0.34
N PRO A 95 -2.24 1.49 -0.03
CA PRO A 95 -3.50 1.94 0.57
C PRO A 95 -4.71 1.59 -0.29
N TRP A 96 -4.59 1.67 -1.62
CA TRP A 96 -5.69 1.28 -2.49
C TRP A 96 -6.05 -0.20 -2.38
N SER A 97 -5.04 -1.08 -2.36
CA SER A 97 -5.28 -2.52 -2.28
C SER A 97 -5.87 -2.89 -0.92
N ILE A 98 -5.42 -2.24 0.16
CA ILE A 98 -6.02 -2.35 1.50
C ILE A 98 -7.48 -1.89 1.48
N TRP A 99 -7.78 -0.74 0.85
CA TRP A 99 -9.15 -0.23 0.73
C TRP A 99 -10.07 -1.19 -0.04
N LEU A 100 -9.60 -1.76 -1.15
CA LEU A 100 -10.34 -2.77 -1.90
C LEU A 100 -10.56 -4.05 -1.09
N ALA A 101 -9.53 -4.54 -0.39
CA ALA A 101 -9.65 -5.72 0.47
C ALA A 101 -10.70 -5.48 1.56
N ARG A 102 -10.69 -4.31 2.20
CA ARG A 102 -11.67 -3.90 3.21
C ARG A 102 -13.09 -3.89 2.66
N ASN A 103 -13.28 -3.33 1.47
CA ASN A 103 -14.59 -3.29 0.83
C ASN A 103 -15.09 -4.68 0.43
N ASN A 104 -14.22 -5.54 -0.08
CA ASN A 104 -14.60 -6.92 -0.40
C ASN A 104 -14.96 -7.72 0.87
N LEU A 105 -14.24 -7.51 1.97
CA LEU A 105 -14.57 -8.13 3.25
C LEU A 105 -15.94 -7.69 3.75
N ILE A 106 -16.24 -6.39 3.73
CA ILE A 106 -17.51 -5.85 4.27
C ILE A 106 -18.70 -6.13 3.35
N PHE A 107 -18.57 -5.92 2.05
CA PHE A 107 -19.71 -5.97 1.12
C PHE A 107 -19.88 -7.32 0.43
N ARG A 108 -18.86 -8.19 0.47
CA ARG A 108 -18.88 -9.50 -0.21
C ARG A 108 -18.50 -10.65 0.71
N ASN A 109 -18.29 -10.39 2.00
CA ASN A 109 -17.87 -11.36 3.01
C ASN A 109 -16.65 -12.20 2.55
N LYS A 110 -15.74 -11.58 1.79
CA LYS A 110 -14.55 -12.25 1.25
C LYS A 110 -13.39 -12.06 2.21
N GLU A 111 -12.88 -13.15 2.74
CA GLU A 111 -11.68 -13.15 3.58
C GLU A 111 -10.46 -12.57 2.85
N VAL A 112 -9.55 -11.98 3.62
CA VAL A 112 -8.34 -11.36 3.09
C VAL A 112 -7.19 -12.35 3.20
N ASP A 113 -6.71 -12.81 2.05
CA ASP A 113 -5.42 -13.48 1.94
C ASP A 113 -4.32 -12.41 1.85
N TRP A 114 -3.60 -12.21 2.96
CA TRP A 114 -2.57 -11.18 3.09
C TRP A 114 -1.31 -11.47 2.28
N GLU A 115 -0.98 -12.74 2.07
CA GLU A 115 0.13 -13.15 1.22
C GLU A 115 -0.21 -12.83 -0.24
N ARG A 116 -1.43 -13.16 -0.66
CA ARG A 116 -1.91 -12.80 -2.00
C ARG A 116 -2.07 -11.30 -2.18
N LEU A 117 -2.45 -10.56 -1.14
CA LEU A 117 -2.59 -9.11 -1.19
C LEU A 117 -1.25 -8.41 -1.48
N PHE A 118 -0.16 -8.93 -0.93
CA PHE A 118 1.19 -8.47 -1.26
C PHE A 118 1.50 -8.63 -2.76
N ASP A 119 1.23 -9.80 -3.35
CA ASP A 119 1.42 -10.02 -4.79
C ASP A 119 0.58 -9.07 -5.64
N ILE A 120 -0.67 -8.84 -5.24
CA ILE A 120 -1.60 -7.92 -5.92
C ILE A 120 -1.05 -6.50 -5.91
N ILE A 121 -0.44 -6.06 -4.80
CA ILE A 121 0.20 -4.75 -4.70
C ILE A 121 1.36 -4.64 -5.69
N LEU A 122 2.22 -5.65 -5.78
CA LEU A 122 3.33 -5.67 -6.73
C LEU A 122 2.85 -5.69 -8.18
N LEU A 123 1.84 -6.52 -8.49
CA LEU A 123 1.23 -6.58 -9.81
C LEU A 123 0.63 -5.23 -10.22
N ARG A 124 -0.05 -4.55 -9.28
CA ARG A 124 -0.63 -3.23 -9.50
C ARG A 124 0.46 -2.18 -9.70
N CYS A 125 1.56 -2.24 -8.94
CA CYS A 125 2.73 -1.39 -9.18
C CYS A 125 3.24 -1.53 -10.62
N ILE A 126 3.51 -2.75 -11.07
CA ILE A 126 4.00 -2.99 -12.44
C ILE A 126 3.01 -2.47 -13.48
N THR A 127 1.71 -2.79 -13.30
CA THR A 127 0.66 -2.40 -14.23
C THR A 127 0.61 -0.88 -14.37
N TRP A 128 0.75 -0.15 -13.26
CA TRP A 128 0.77 1.30 -13.24
C TRP A 128 2.03 1.90 -13.85
N ILE A 129 3.19 1.30 -13.58
CA ILE A 129 4.45 1.72 -14.22
C ILE A 129 4.36 1.51 -15.73
N ARG A 130 3.83 0.37 -16.19
CA ARG A 130 3.62 0.07 -17.63
C ARG A 130 2.63 1.00 -18.29
N ALA A 131 1.54 1.35 -17.60
CA ALA A 131 0.58 2.32 -18.13
C ALA A 131 1.23 3.70 -18.36
N LYS A 132 2.17 4.11 -17.48
CA LYS A 132 2.94 5.35 -17.64
C LYS A 132 4.11 5.21 -18.61
N HIS A 133 4.69 4.02 -18.69
CA HIS A 133 5.91 3.71 -19.45
C HIS A 133 5.74 2.36 -20.15
N PRO A 134 5.16 2.34 -21.36
CA PRO A 134 4.86 1.10 -22.08
C PRO A 134 6.08 0.21 -22.36
N SER A 135 7.29 0.79 -22.39
CA SER A 135 8.56 0.07 -22.58
C SER A 135 9.12 -0.58 -21.32
N PHE A 136 8.39 -0.59 -20.21
CA PHE A 136 8.84 -1.21 -18.96
C PHE A 136 8.97 -2.73 -19.09
N PRO A 137 10.19 -3.30 -18.94
CA PRO A 137 10.46 -4.67 -19.36
C PRO A 137 10.14 -5.74 -18.30
N LEU A 138 10.01 -5.38 -17.02
CA LEU A 138 9.95 -6.37 -15.93
C LEU A 138 8.56 -6.97 -15.74
N HIS A 139 8.50 -8.30 -15.63
CA HIS A 139 7.32 -9.06 -15.24
C HIS A 139 7.23 -9.22 -13.72
N LEU A 140 6.07 -9.68 -13.23
CA LEU A 140 5.85 -9.90 -11.79
C LEU A 140 6.83 -10.93 -11.20
N THR A 141 7.11 -11.99 -11.94
CA THR A 141 8.06 -13.05 -11.55
C THR A 141 9.46 -12.51 -11.31
N ASP A 142 9.89 -11.52 -12.09
CA ASP A 142 11.21 -10.89 -11.95
C ASP A 142 11.29 -10.10 -10.63
N LEU A 143 10.18 -9.49 -10.21
CA LEU A 143 10.11 -8.72 -8.95
C LEU A 143 10.05 -9.60 -7.70
N LEU A 144 9.42 -10.76 -7.79
CA LEU A 144 9.35 -11.72 -6.70
C LEU A 144 10.72 -12.35 -6.42
N THR A 145 11.58 -12.43 -7.44
CA THR A 145 12.93 -13.01 -7.34
C THR A 145 13.99 -11.95 -7.04
N ASN A 146 13.89 -10.73 -7.60
CA ASN A 146 14.85 -9.66 -7.37
C ASN A 146 14.23 -8.25 -7.50
N VAL A 147 14.24 -7.48 -6.40
CA VAL A 147 13.75 -6.09 -6.39
C VAL A 147 14.73 -5.08 -7.02
N ASP A 148 16.01 -5.43 -7.17
CA ASP A 148 17.04 -4.48 -7.58
C ASP A 148 16.85 -3.99 -9.02
N SER A 149 16.34 -4.85 -9.91
CA SER A 149 15.97 -4.45 -11.26
C SER A 149 14.91 -3.33 -11.27
N LEU A 150 14.00 -3.32 -10.29
CA LEU A 150 12.97 -2.29 -10.14
C LEU A 150 13.52 -0.99 -9.52
N LYS A 151 14.49 -1.11 -8.61
CA LYS A 151 15.19 0.04 -8.00
C LYS A 151 16.06 0.79 -9.01
N CYS A 152 16.72 0.06 -9.90
CA CYS A 152 17.63 0.62 -10.90
C CYS A 152 16.88 1.28 -12.08
N TRP A 153 15.62 0.91 -12.30
CA TRP A 153 14.86 1.44 -13.43
C TRP A 153 14.46 2.90 -13.22
N ARG A 154 15.08 3.82 -13.98
CA ARG A 154 14.80 5.26 -13.99
C ARG A 154 14.13 5.74 -15.30
N GLY A 155 13.25 4.94 -15.90
CA GLY A 155 12.69 5.23 -17.22
C GLY A 155 13.52 4.66 -18.37
N SER A 156 13.15 5.01 -19.60
CA SER A 156 13.70 4.53 -20.88
C SER A 156 15.21 4.79 -21.12
N LYS A 157 15.95 5.29 -20.12
CA LYS A 157 17.41 5.50 -20.21
C LYS A 157 18.26 4.38 -19.61
N CYS A 158 17.69 3.36 -18.96
CA CYS A 158 18.48 2.28 -18.39
C CYS A 158 18.54 1.07 -19.36
N ARG A 159 19.62 0.97 -20.13
CA ARG A 159 20.07 -0.31 -20.70
C ARG A 159 20.47 -1.18 -19.50
N LEU A 160 19.69 -2.20 -19.20
CA LEU A 160 20.11 -3.27 -18.31
C LEU A 160 21.24 -4.02 -19.02
N SER A 161 22.49 -3.67 -18.72
CA SER A 161 23.63 -4.53 -19.01
C SER A 161 23.61 -5.65 -17.97
N PHE A 162 23.03 -6.78 -18.33
CA PHE A 162 23.32 -8.04 -17.65
C PHE A 162 24.72 -8.46 -18.12
N SER A 163 25.68 -8.42 -17.22
CA SER A 163 26.99 -9.07 -17.33
C SER A 163 27.01 -10.28 -16.43
#